data_AF-S8EAF9-F1
#
_entry.id   AF-S8EAF9-F1
#
_cell.length_a   1.000
_cell.length_b   1.000
_cell.length_c   1.000
_cell.angle_alpha   90.00
_cell.angle_beta   90.00
_cell.angle_gamma   90.00
#
_symmetry.space_group_name_H-M   'P 1'
#
loop_
_entity.id
_entity.type
_entity.pdbx_description
1 polymer ?
#
loop_
_entity_poly.entity_id
_entity_poly.type
_entity_poly.pdbx_seq_one_letter_code
_entity_poly.pdbx_strand_id
1 'polypeptide(L)'
;MTTPSSAPVVQSIIERGQFADCHISPDIPSIFRPPLLGGQLTPQALSQALRMEPFNLLPRFLVGPDVEIITVFDIIPPTFYYGWRPDLKKMLALAEARNLTVKLPPMDDEDDVGMAQTAEHSAATSITFGLVVKSLMAELEKKGTLGRWCRRVEGRTTLLQDDGNKYIIAALTNYDLTQCEDELPTPEEMMKLQRELQITLGVNDASPPKWYADELRFQWHDPELNNAITLPGSAKWHVDYDAHGQTVTEEYF
;
A
#
# COMPACT_ATOMS: atom_id res chain seq x y z
N MET A 1 -7.13 28.66 -23.92
CA MET A 1 -6.31 28.56 -22.70
C MET A 1 -6.32 27.11 -22.27
N THR A 2 -5.27 26.39 -22.59
CA THR A 2 -5.09 24.96 -22.28
C THR A 2 -4.70 24.82 -20.81
N THR A 3 -5.53 24.12 -20.03
CA THR A 3 -5.19 23.68 -18.68
C THR A 3 -4.03 22.66 -18.74
N PRO A 4 -2.99 22.77 -17.91
CA PRO A 4 -1.95 21.75 -17.85
C PRO A 4 -2.54 20.44 -17.29
N SER A 5 -2.30 19.34 -18.01
CA SER A 5 -2.74 17.99 -17.68
C SER A 5 -2.04 17.47 -16.41
N SER A 6 -2.81 17.12 -15.39
CA SER A 6 -2.35 16.71 -14.06
C SER A 6 -1.98 15.23 -13.97
N ALA A 7 -1.12 14.73 -14.86
CA ALA A 7 -0.45 13.43 -14.66
C ALA A 7 0.98 13.36 -15.26
N PRO A 8 1.92 14.23 -14.83
CA PRO A 8 3.31 14.20 -15.29
C PRO A 8 4.20 13.15 -14.60
N VAL A 9 3.70 12.37 -13.63
CA VAL A 9 4.58 11.71 -12.64
C VAL A 9 5.38 10.54 -13.22
N VAL A 10 4.77 9.59 -13.93
CA VAL A 10 5.50 8.39 -14.40
C VAL A 10 6.57 8.75 -15.43
N GLN A 11 6.27 9.69 -16.33
CA GLN A 11 7.20 10.10 -17.39
C GLN A 11 8.25 11.10 -16.91
N SER A 12 7.92 12.05 -16.01
CA SER A 12 8.93 12.97 -15.46
C SER A 12 9.92 12.30 -14.50
N ILE A 13 9.55 11.19 -13.87
CA ILE A 13 10.46 10.36 -13.06
C ILE A 13 11.53 9.69 -13.95
N ILE A 14 11.17 9.29 -15.16
CA ILE A 14 12.06 8.60 -16.11
C ILE A 14 12.85 9.61 -16.98
N GLU A 15 12.23 10.70 -17.43
CA GLU A 15 12.81 11.65 -18.39
C GLU A 15 13.75 12.69 -17.77
N ARG A 16 13.63 13.00 -16.47
CA ARG A 16 14.56 13.90 -15.78
C ARG A 16 15.81 13.13 -15.34
N GLY A 17 16.60 12.66 -16.30
CA GLY A 17 17.93 12.07 -16.12
C GLY A 17 18.96 12.98 -15.41
N GLN A 18 18.64 13.38 -14.18
CA GLN A 18 19.46 14.06 -13.19
C GLN A 18 19.65 13.08 -12.01
N PHE A 19 20.10 11.87 -12.33
CA PHE A 19 20.46 10.84 -11.36
C PHE A 19 21.84 11.07 -10.73
N ALA A 20 22.50 12.20 -11.01
CA ALA A 20 23.87 12.48 -10.58
C ALA A 20 23.99 13.16 -9.21
N ASP A 21 22.91 13.75 -8.68
CA ASP A 21 22.91 14.44 -7.39
C ASP A 21 21.96 13.73 -6.40
N CYS A 22 22.46 12.66 -5.77
CA CYS A 22 21.78 11.90 -4.72
C CYS A 22 21.69 12.68 -3.40
N HIS A 23 21.01 13.82 -3.41
CA HIS A 23 20.62 14.49 -2.17
C HIS A 23 19.32 13.87 -1.67
N ILE A 24 19.41 13.11 -0.57
CA ILE A 24 18.24 12.71 0.22
C ILE A 24 17.51 13.99 0.59
N SER A 25 16.21 14.08 0.26
CA SER A 25 15.41 15.21 0.76
C SER A 25 15.51 15.23 2.28
N PRO A 26 15.98 16.32 2.91
CA PRO A 26 16.23 16.37 4.35
C PRO A 26 14.96 16.07 5.17
N ASP A 27 13.79 16.21 4.55
CA ASP A 27 12.48 16.10 5.17
C ASP A 27 11.97 14.66 5.31
N ILE A 28 12.69 13.66 4.80
CA ILE A 28 12.25 12.25 4.93
C ILE A 28 12.64 11.71 6.31
N PRO A 29 11.69 11.17 7.10
CA PRO A 29 11.96 10.56 8.40
C PRO A 29 13.07 9.51 8.33
N SER A 30 13.90 9.45 9.38
CA SER A 30 15.07 8.56 9.43
C SER A 30 14.73 7.10 9.20
N ILE A 31 13.53 6.66 9.58
CA ILE A 31 13.06 5.29 9.43
C ILE A 31 13.01 4.81 7.96
N PHE A 32 12.80 5.73 7.02
CA PHE A 32 12.79 5.41 5.60
C PHE A 32 14.18 5.51 4.98
N ARG A 33 15.20 5.98 5.72
CA ARG A 33 16.57 6.08 5.21
C ARG A 33 17.27 4.73 5.35
N PRO A 34 18.16 4.38 4.41
CA PRO A 34 19.00 3.20 4.57
C PRO A 34 19.73 3.20 5.91
N PRO A 35 19.93 2.05 6.58
CA PRO A 35 20.66 1.96 7.84
C PRO A 35 22.06 2.61 7.77
N LEU A 36 22.76 2.43 6.65
CA LEU A 36 24.07 3.01 6.37
C LEU A 36 24.09 4.54 6.36
N LEU A 37 22.94 5.17 6.12
CA LEU A 37 22.75 6.62 6.10
C LEU A 37 22.10 7.13 7.39
N GLY A 38 22.19 6.35 8.47
CA GLY A 38 21.66 6.68 9.80
C GLY A 38 20.20 6.33 9.99
N GLY A 39 19.67 5.39 9.21
CA GLY A 39 18.34 4.84 9.43
C GLY A 39 18.26 4.13 10.78
N GLN A 40 17.44 4.65 11.70
CA GLN A 40 17.19 4.03 13.00
C GLN A 40 15.69 4.05 13.31
N LEU A 41 15.18 2.89 13.72
CA LEU A 41 13.86 2.76 14.31
C LEU A 41 13.91 3.28 15.74
N THR A 42 13.56 4.55 15.93
CA THR A 42 13.36 5.13 17.26
C THR A 42 11.87 5.40 17.47
N PRO A 43 11.37 5.40 18.73
CA PRO A 43 9.99 5.79 19.01
C PRO A 43 9.63 7.17 18.44
N GLN A 44 10.60 8.10 18.42
CA GLN A 44 10.43 9.42 17.84
C GLN A 44 10.30 9.38 16.31
N ALA A 45 11.14 8.60 15.63
CA ALA A 45 11.08 8.44 14.18
C ALA A 45 9.77 7.76 13.75
N LEU A 46 9.32 6.75 14.50
CA LEU A 46 8.03 6.10 14.29
C LEU A 46 6.88 7.09 14.49
N SER A 47 6.89 7.85 15.59
CA SER A 47 5.87 8.89 15.86
C SER A 47 5.82 9.97 14.77
N GLN A 48 6.97 10.36 14.23
CA GLN A 48 7.05 11.28 13.09
C GLN A 48 6.47 10.66 11.82
N ALA A 49 6.82 9.42 11.50
CA ALA A 49 6.34 8.73 10.31
C ALA A 49 4.82 8.50 10.33
N LEU A 50 4.26 8.20 11.52
CA LEU A 50 2.81 8.05 11.74
C LEU A 50 2.01 9.35 11.52
N ARG A 51 2.67 10.52 11.45
CA ARG A 51 2.04 11.84 11.26
C ARG A 51 2.43 12.52 9.96
N MET A 52 3.22 11.84 9.14
CA MET A 52 3.77 12.41 7.93
C MET A 52 2.75 12.34 6.81
N GLU A 53 2.60 13.45 6.08
CA GLU A 53 1.77 13.49 4.88
C GLU A 53 2.25 12.48 3.81
N PRO A 54 1.33 11.89 3.01
CA PRO A 54 1.72 11.06 1.88
C PRO A 54 2.51 11.87 0.84
N PHE A 55 3.44 11.23 0.15
CA PHE A 55 4.33 11.92 -0.77
C PHE A 55 3.71 12.12 -2.15
N ASN A 56 3.86 13.31 -2.72
CA ASN A 56 3.47 13.57 -4.10
C ASN A 56 4.40 12.88 -5.12
N LEU A 57 5.64 12.58 -4.71
CA LEU A 57 6.66 11.91 -5.52
C LEU A 57 7.32 10.82 -4.65
N LEU A 58 7.71 9.70 -5.26
CA LEU A 58 8.39 8.63 -4.54
C LEU A 58 9.77 9.12 -4.07
N PRO A 59 10.22 8.79 -2.84
CA PRO A 59 11.57 9.08 -2.39
C PRO A 59 12.65 8.58 -3.37
N ARG A 60 13.58 9.47 -3.76
CA ARG A 60 14.57 9.21 -4.82
C ARG A 60 15.47 8.00 -4.55
N PHE A 61 15.84 7.73 -3.30
CA PHE A 61 16.67 6.58 -2.96
C PHE A 61 15.96 5.22 -3.14
N LEU A 62 14.65 5.22 -3.41
CA LEU A 62 13.87 4.03 -3.74
C LEU A 62 13.76 3.81 -5.26
N VAL A 63 14.20 4.77 -6.08
CA VAL A 63 14.10 4.74 -7.55
C VAL A 63 15.43 5.19 -8.15
N GLY A 64 16.27 4.26 -8.59
CA GLY A 64 17.52 4.63 -9.26
C GLY A 64 18.49 3.49 -9.55
N PRO A 65 19.56 3.75 -10.31
CA PRO A 65 20.63 2.79 -10.60
C PRO A 65 21.43 2.38 -9.35
N ASP A 66 21.35 3.17 -8.27
CA ASP A 66 21.92 2.87 -6.95
C ASP A 66 21.23 1.70 -6.23
N VAL A 67 20.24 1.04 -6.86
CA VAL A 67 19.81 -0.31 -6.42
C VAL A 67 21.01 -1.26 -6.37
N GLU A 68 22.08 -1.03 -7.15
CA GLU A 68 23.33 -1.78 -6.97
C GLU A 68 23.91 -1.64 -5.54
N ILE A 69 23.84 -0.46 -4.91
CA ILE A 69 24.27 -0.26 -3.50
C ILE A 69 23.38 -1.05 -2.54
N ILE A 70 22.09 -1.18 -2.88
CA ILE A 70 21.10 -1.95 -2.13
C ILE A 70 21.38 -3.47 -2.29
N THR A 71 21.83 -3.90 -3.46
CA THR A 71 22.26 -5.30 -3.71
C THR A 71 23.60 -5.67 -3.08
N VAL A 72 24.44 -4.70 -2.69
CA VAL A 72 25.73 -5.00 -2.03
C VAL A 72 25.55 -5.52 -0.60
N PHE A 73 24.39 -5.25 0.02
CA PHE A 73 24.10 -5.63 1.40
C PHE A 73 22.81 -6.45 1.55
N ASP A 74 22.21 -6.89 0.43
CA ASP A 74 20.95 -7.65 0.41
C ASP A 74 19.79 -7.00 1.18
N ILE A 75 19.84 -5.69 1.44
CA ILE A 75 18.80 -5.01 2.23
C ILE A 75 17.65 -4.66 1.30
N ILE A 76 16.44 -5.04 1.66
CA ILE A 76 15.24 -4.76 0.88
C ILE A 76 14.66 -3.41 1.33
N PRO A 77 14.36 -2.49 0.41
CA PRO A 77 13.85 -1.18 0.77
C PRO A 77 12.42 -1.23 1.33
N PRO A 78 11.97 -0.17 2.01
CA PRO A 78 10.57 0.00 2.34
C PRO A 78 9.65 -0.15 1.12
N THR A 79 8.51 -0.80 1.31
CA THR A 79 7.40 -0.80 0.34
C THR A 79 6.62 0.50 0.46
N PHE A 80 6.42 1.12 -0.69
CA PHE A 80 5.55 2.26 -0.89
C PHE A 80 4.53 1.93 -1.96
N TYR A 81 3.28 2.33 -1.71
CA TYR A 81 2.18 2.16 -2.66
C TYR A 81 1.76 3.50 -3.23
N TYR A 82 1.55 3.54 -4.54
CA TYR A 82 0.95 4.67 -5.23
C TYR A 82 -0.54 4.43 -5.41
N GLY A 83 -1.38 5.33 -4.90
CA GLY A 83 -2.81 5.08 -4.91
C GLY A 83 -3.66 6.21 -4.34
N TRP A 84 -4.92 5.88 -4.06
CA TRP A 84 -5.92 6.81 -3.54
C TRP A 84 -6.47 6.36 -2.20
N ARG A 85 -6.87 7.33 -1.38
CA ARG A 85 -7.70 7.11 -0.20
C ARG A 85 -9.17 7.00 -0.62
N PRO A 86 -9.82 5.85 -0.40
CA PRO A 86 -11.26 5.74 -0.64
C PRO A 86 -12.07 6.24 0.56
N ASP A 87 -13.34 6.53 0.32
CA ASP A 87 -14.32 6.68 1.38
C ASP A 87 -14.66 5.30 1.95
N LEU A 88 -14.07 4.97 3.10
CA LEU A 88 -14.21 3.66 3.73
C LEU A 88 -15.69 3.31 4.01
N LYS A 89 -16.53 4.29 4.36
CA LYS A 89 -17.95 4.03 4.63
C LYS A 89 -18.67 3.60 3.36
N LYS A 90 -18.42 4.26 2.23
CA LYS A 90 -18.98 3.86 0.92
C LYS A 90 -18.47 2.49 0.49
N MET A 91 -17.19 2.19 0.73
CA MET A 91 -16.63 0.87 0.43
C MET A 91 -17.29 -0.25 1.24
N LEU A 92 -17.49 -0.05 2.55
CA LEU A 92 -18.16 -1.04 3.39
C LEU A 92 -19.64 -1.21 3.00
N ALA A 93 -20.33 -0.12 2.66
CA ALA A 93 -21.71 -0.20 2.15
C ALA A 93 -21.78 -0.95 0.81
N LEU A 94 -20.79 -0.76 -0.08
CA LEU A 94 -20.71 -1.50 -1.33
C LEU A 94 -20.40 -2.99 -1.09
N ALA A 95 -19.56 -3.30 -0.10
CA ALA A 95 -19.28 -4.68 0.30
C ALA A 95 -20.56 -5.39 0.74
N GLU A 96 -21.35 -4.75 1.59
CA GLU A 96 -22.63 -5.26 2.06
C GLU A 96 -23.61 -5.48 0.91
N ALA A 97 -23.78 -4.47 0.04
CA ALA A 97 -24.66 -4.56 -1.13
C ALA A 97 -24.28 -5.69 -2.10
N ARG A 98 -22.99 -6.10 -2.11
CA ARG A 98 -22.46 -7.15 -2.97
C ARG A 98 -22.27 -8.50 -2.25
N ASN A 99 -22.67 -8.61 -0.98
CA ASN A 99 -22.41 -9.79 -0.15
C ASN A 99 -20.91 -10.17 -0.07
N LEU A 100 -20.03 -9.16 -0.01
CA LEU A 100 -18.58 -9.32 0.12
C LEU A 100 -18.08 -9.09 1.56
N THR A 101 -18.99 -8.84 2.50
CA THR A 101 -18.66 -8.62 3.91
C THR A 101 -18.19 -9.92 4.55
N VAL A 102 -16.96 -9.93 5.06
CA VAL A 102 -16.44 -11.04 5.86
C VAL A 102 -16.81 -10.82 7.32
N LYS A 103 -17.42 -11.84 7.92
CA LYS A 103 -17.65 -11.92 9.36
C LYS A 103 -16.71 -13.00 9.89
N LEU A 104 -15.79 -12.63 10.77
CA LEU A 104 -14.99 -13.61 11.49
C LEU A 104 -15.91 -14.36 12.48
N PRO A 105 -15.70 -15.67 12.69
CA PRO A 105 -16.41 -16.39 13.74
C PRO A 105 -16.12 -15.75 15.09
N PRO A 106 -17.09 -15.71 16.02
CA PRO A 106 -16.77 -15.35 17.40
C PRO A 106 -15.74 -16.35 17.91
N MET A 107 -14.58 -15.87 18.39
CA MET A 107 -13.69 -16.75 19.15
C MET A 107 -14.42 -17.12 20.44
N ASP A 108 -14.31 -18.37 20.86
CA ASP A 108 -14.86 -18.81 22.14
C ASP A 108 -14.06 -18.11 23.24
N ASP A 109 -14.59 -16.97 23.68
CA ASP A 109 -14.04 -16.08 24.70
C ASP A 109 -13.98 -16.81 26.05
N GLU A 110 -12.84 -17.39 26.42
CA GLU A 110 -12.62 -17.75 27.83
C GLU A 110 -11.65 -16.85 28.58
N ASP A 111 -10.66 -16.12 28.01
CA ASP A 111 -9.72 -15.39 28.92
C ASP A 111 -8.99 -14.10 28.45
N ASP A 112 -9.26 -13.45 27.30
CA ASP A 112 -8.50 -12.21 26.93
C ASP A 112 -9.27 -11.17 26.07
N VAL A 113 -10.21 -10.45 26.68
CA VAL A 113 -11.38 -9.83 26.00
C VAL A 113 -11.12 -8.43 25.39
N GLY A 114 -9.97 -7.79 25.61
CA GLY A 114 -9.79 -6.36 25.26
C GLY A 114 -9.10 -6.06 23.93
N MET A 115 -7.98 -6.74 23.65
CA MET A 115 -7.09 -6.43 22.53
C MET A 115 -7.36 -7.30 21.30
N ALA A 116 -7.87 -8.52 21.51
CA ALA A 116 -8.22 -9.44 20.42
C ALA A 116 -9.35 -8.89 19.53
N GLN A 117 -10.40 -8.33 20.14
CA GLN A 117 -11.57 -7.83 19.40
C GLN A 117 -11.25 -6.67 18.43
N THR A 118 -10.30 -5.79 18.79
CA THR A 118 -9.89 -4.68 17.91
C THR A 118 -9.02 -5.15 16.75
N ALA A 119 -8.14 -6.13 16.98
CA ALA A 119 -7.33 -6.74 15.92
C ALA A 119 -8.19 -7.52 14.91
N GLU A 120 -9.14 -8.32 15.40
CA GLU A 120 -10.08 -9.08 14.56
C GLU A 120 -10.94 -8.18 13.68
N HIS A 121 -11.50 -7.11 14.26
CA HIS A 121 -12.31 -6.17 13.49
C HIS A 121 -11.49 -5.50 12.38
N SER A 122 -10.21 -5.22 12.65
CA SER A 122 -9.28 -4.71 11.63
C SER A 122 -9.00 -5.74 10.53
N ALA A 123 -8.82 -7.03 10.88
CA ALA A 123 -8.57 -8.09 9.91
C ALA A 123 -9.78 -8.32 8.99
N ALA A 124 -10.99 -8.45 9.55
CA ALA A 124 -12.23 -8.60 8.80
C ALA A 124 -12.46 -7.43 7.82
N THR A 125 -12.19 -6.21 8.29
CA THR A 125 -12.28 -4.98 7.48
C THR A 125 -11.28 -5.01 6.33
N SER A 126 -10.03 -5.39 6.58
CA SER A 126 -8.99 -5.48 5.56
C SER A 126 -9.31 -6.51 4.46
N ILE A 127 -9.81 -7.69 4.85
CA ILE A 127 -10.23 -8.72 3.88
C ILE A 127 -11.41 -8.21 3.04
N THR A 128 -12.45 -7.69 3.71
CA THR A 128 -13.63 -7.12 3.05
C THR A 128 -13.23 -6.03 2.05
N PHE A 129 -12.33 -5.14 2.45
CA PHE A 129 -11.78 -4.09 1.61
C PHE A 129 -11.08 -4.64 0.37
N GLY A 130 -10.19 -5.62 0.54
CA GLY A 130 -9.49 -6.28 -0.56
C GLY A 130 -10.44 -6.97 -1.54
N LEU A 131 -11.51 -7.61 -1.05
CA LEU A 131 -12.54 -8.25 -1.89
C LEU A 131 -13.30 -7.24 -2.74
N VAL A 132 -13.68 -6.09 -2.16
CA VAL A 132 -14.35 -5.02 -2.92
C VAL A 132 -13.47 -4.50 -4.04
N VAL A 133 -12.19 -4.23 -3.76
CA VAL A 133 -11.25 -3.75 -4.79
C VAL A 133 -11.11 -4.79 -5.90
N LYS A 134 -10.87 -6.07 -5.57
CA LYS A 134 -10.76 -7.15 -6.56
C LYS A 134 -12.02 -7.30 -7.41
N SER A 135 -13.20 -7.25 -6.79
CA SER A 135 -14.49 -7.31 -7.48
C SER A 135 -14.65 -6.14 -8.47
N LEU A 136 -14.29 -4.93 -8.04
CA LEU A 136 -14.36 -3.75 -8.90
C LEU A 136 -13.37 -3.84 -10.08
N MET A 137 -12.14 -4.25 -9.84
CA MET A 137 -11.14 -4.38 -10.91
C MET A 137 -11.53 -5.45 -11.94
N ALA A 138 -12.09 -6.58 -11.49
CA ALA A 138 -12.60 -7.61 -12.39
C ALA A 138 -13.76 -7.09 -13.28
N GLU A 139 -14.63 -6.24 -12.74
CA GLU A 139 -15.70 -5.61 -13.53
C GLU A 139 -15.15 -4.61 -14.55
N LEU A 140 -14.19 -3.77 -14.16
CA LEU A 140 -13.57 -2.79 -15.05
C LEU A 140 -12.78 -3.47 -16.18
N GLU A 141 -12.10 -4.57 -15.88
CA GLU A 141 -11.45 -5.41 -16.88
C GLU A 141 -12.47 -6.02 -17.84
N LYS A 142 -13.56 -6.62 -17.31
CA LYS A 142 -14.60 -7.25 -18.12
C LYS A 142 -15.28 -6.25 -19.06
N LYS A 143 -15.41 -4.99 -18.66
CA LYS A 143 -15.93 -3.89 -19.48
C LYS A 143 -14.94 -3.43 -20.57
N GLY A 144 -13.67 -3.86 -20.50
CA GLY A 144 -12.60 -3.39 -21.36
C GLY A 144 -12.20 -1.93 -21.09
N THR A 145 -12.52 -1.40 -19.90
CA THR A 145 -12.27 0.00 -19.54
C THR A 145 -10.80 0.27 -19.25
N LEU A 146 -10.11 -0.71 -18.68
CA LEU A 146 -8.70 -0.67 -18.28
C LEU A 146 -7.95 -1.90 -18.84
N GLY A 147 -6.63 -1.76 -19.05
CA GLY A 147 -5.76 -2.88 -19.44
C GLY A 147 -5.59 -3.93 -18.36
N ARG A 148 -4.91 -5.04 -18.69
CA ARG A 148 -4.68 -6.19 -17.77
C ARG A 148 -3.93 -5.81 -16.49
N TRP A 149 -3.18 -4.72 -16.52
CA TRP A 149 -2.47 -4.17 -15.35
C TRP A 149 -3.40 -3.91 -14.17
N CYS A 150 -4.70 -3.63 -14.41
CA CYS A 150 -5.67 -3.32 -13.35
C CYS A 150 -5.89 -4.50 -12.39
N ARG A 151 -5.54 -5.73 -12.79
CA ARG A 151 -5.55 -6.92 -11.90
C ARG A 151 -4.57 -6.81 -10.73
N ARG A 152 -3.55 -5.95 -10.86
CA ARG A 152 -2.57 -5.66 -9.81
C ARG A 152 -3.05 -4.59 -8.84
N VAL A 153 -4.13 -3.88 -9.18
CA VAL A 153 -4.73 -2.90 -8.29
C VAL A 153 -5.37 -3.63 -7.12
N GLU A 154 -5.01 -3.21 -5.92
CA GLU A 154 -5.35 -3.95 -4.71
C GLU A 154 -5.60 -3.02 -3.52
N GLY A 155 -6.31 -3.55 -2.54
CA GLY A 155 -6.51 -2.86 -1.29
C GLY A 155 -5.32 -3.06 -0.36
N ARG A 156 -4.75 -1.96 0.17
CA ARG A 156 -3.60 -2.01 1.08
C ARG A 156 -3.84 -1.18 2.34
N THR A 157 -3.13 -1.53 3.40
CA THR A 157 -3.01 -0.70 4.59
C THR A 157 -1.69 0.07 4.60
N THR A 158 -1.73 1.26 5.15
CA THR A 158 -0.60 2.20 5.17
C THR A 158 -0.21 2.52 6.59
N LEU A 159 1.07 2.82 6.79
CA LEU A 159 1.60 3.27 8.08
C LEU A 159 0.87 4.52 8.60
N LEU A 160 0.54 5.47 7.71
CA LEU A 160 -0.24 6.65 8.08
C LEU A 160 -1.71 6.29 8.29
N GLN A 161 -2.27 6.71 9.42
CA GLN A 161 -3.71 6.71 9.66
C GLN A 161 -4.23 8.15 9.60
N ASP A 162 -5.02 8.46 8.57
CA ASP A 162 -5.61 9.78 8.37
C ASP A 162 -7.11 9.71 8.63
N ASP A 163 -7.62 10.50 9.58
CA ASP A 163 -9.00 10.45 10.06
C ASP A 163 -9.50 9.02 10.40
N GLY A 164 -8.61 8.19 10.95
CA GLY A 164 -8.93 6.79 11.29
C GLY A 164 -8.88 5.82 10.10
N ASN A 165 -8.70 6.31 8.87
CA ASN A 165 -8.58 5.50 7.66
C ASN A 165 -7.12 5.16 7.38
N LYS A 166 -6.76 3.88 7.45
CA LYS A 166 -5.44 3.37 7.05
C LYS A 166 -5.44 2.64 5.71
N TYR A 167 -6.58 2.61 5.01
CA TYR A 167 -6.73 1.87 3.76
C TYR A 167 -6.49 2.76 2.55
N ILE A 168 -5.91 2.18 1.51
CA ILE A 168 -5.73 2.78 0.18
C ILE A 168 -6.06 1.77 -0.92
N ILE A 169 -6.39 2.29 -2.09
CA ILE A 169 -6.45 1.52 -3.32
C ILE A 169 -5.13 1.75 -4.04
N ALA A 170 -4.23 0.78 -3.94
CA ALA A 170 -2.89 0.82 -4.51
C ALA A 170 -2.94 0.38 -5.96
N ALA A 171 -2.45 1.21 -6.87
CA ALA A 171 -2.31 0.88 -8.29
C ALA A 171 -0.91 0.38 -8.62
N LEU A 172 0.10 0.88 -7.92
CA LEU A 172 1.51 0.53 -8.10
C LEU A 172 2.21 0.46 -6.75
N THR A 173 3.31 -0.27 -6.74
CA THR A 173 4.35 -0.28 -5.72
C THR A 173 5.61 0.38 -6.27
N ASN A 174 6.53 0.79 -5.40
CA ASN A 174 7.87 1.19 -5.83
C ASN A 174 8.64 0.07 -6.54
N TYR A 175 8.28 -1.20 -6.30
CA TYR A 175 8.87 -2.36 -6.96
C TYR A 175 8.38 -2.57 -8.39
N ASP A 176 7.13 -2.17 -8.69
CA ASP A 176 6.62 -2.24 -10.06
C ASP A 176 7.39 -1.31 -11.00
N LEU A 177 7.99 -0.23 -10.46
CA LEU A 177 8.79 0.71 -11.23
C LEU A 177 10.13 0.15 -11.70
N THR A 178 10.63 -0.91 -11.05
CA THR A 178 11.92 -1.54 -11.40
C THR A 178 11.75 -2.79 -12.26
N GLN A 179 10.55 -3.36 -12.31
CA GLN A 179 10.23 -4.54 -13.11
C GLN A 179 9.83 -4.13 -14.53
N CYS A 180 10.81 -4.06 -15.44
CA CYS A 180 10.65 -3.65 -16.84
C CYS A 180 9.76 -4.57 -17.70
N GLU A 181 9.33 -5.73 -17.20
CA GLU A 181 8.61 -6.72 -18.01
C GLU A 181 7.09 -6.51 -18.07
N ASP A 182 6.52 -5.79 -17.11
CA ASP A 182 5.08 -5.55 -17.05
C ASP A 182 4.69 -4.19 -17.63
N GLU A 183 3.55 -4.16 -18.33
CA GLU A 183 2.95 -2.93 -18.86
C GLU A 183 2.48 -2.03 -17.70
N LEU A 184 3.28 -1.01 -17.37
CA LEU A 184 2.90 0.04 -16.43
C LEU A 184 1.69 0.83 -16.98
N PRO A 185 0.76 1.27 -16.11
CA PRO A 185 -0.40 2.02 -16.55
C PRO A 185 0.01 3.35 -17.17
N THR A 186 -0.60 3.68 -18.30
CA THR A 186 -0.44 5.02 -18.89
C THR A 186 -1.10 6.09 -18.00
N PRO A 187 -0.68 7.36 -18.10
CA PRO A 187 -1.35 8.46 -17.41
C PRO A 187 -2.86 8.53 -17.69
N GLU A 188 -3.26 8.25 -18.94
CA GLU A 188 -4.66 8.22 -19.35
C GLU A 188 -5.44 7.11 -18.64
N GLU A 189 -4.84 5.93 -18.50
CA GLU A 189 -5.43 4.81 -17.77
C GLU A 189 -5.53 5.09 -16.27
N MET A 190 -4.53 5.73 -15.65
CA MET A 190 -4.61 6.17 -14.26
C MET A 190 -5.75 7.16 -14.03
N MET A 191 -5.92 8.13 -14.95
CA MET A 191 -7.04 9.07 -14.90
C MET A 191 -8.40 8.40 -15.12
N LYS A 192 -8.47 7.34 -15.94
CA LYS A 192 -9.68 6.53 -16.10
C LYS A 192 -10.00 5.77 -14.82
N LEU A 193 -9.01 5.09 -14.24
CA LEU A 193 -9.18 4.38 -12.97
C LEU A 193 -9.67 5.33 -11.87
N GLN A 194 -9.05 6.49 -11.72
CA GLN A 194 -9.48 7.50 -10.73
C GLN A 194 -10.96 7.85 -10.89
N ARG A 195 -11.42 8.12 -12.12
CA ARG A 195 -12.83 8.43 -12.40
C ARG A 195 -13.77 7.29 -12.01
N GLU A 196 -13.40 6.04 -12.32
CA GLU A 196 -14.20 4.87 -11.96
C GLU A 196 -14.26 4.65 -10.44
N LEU A 197 -13.13 4.83 -9.74
CA LEU A 197 -13.06 4.75 -8.28
C LEU A 197 -13.87 5.87 -7.62
N GLN A 198 -13.87 7.07 -8.18
CA GLN A 198 -14.67 8.19 -7.70
C GLN A 198 -16.18 7.90 -7.85
N ILE A 199 -16.62 7.45 -9.03
CA ILE A 199 -18.03 7.11 -9.28
C ILE A 199 -18.51 6.01 -8.32
N THR A 200 -17.67 5.00 -8.11
CA THR A 200 -18.09 3.77 -7.41
C THR A 200 -17.88 3.85 -5.91
N LEU A 201 -16.75 4.42 -5.46
CA LEU A 201 -16.28 4.39 -4.07
C LEU A 201 -16.21 5.78 -3.45
N GLY A 202 -16.55 6.84 -4.19
CA GLY A 202 -16.53 8.21 -3.68
C GLY A 202 -15.14 8.71 -3.29
N VAL A 203 -14.09 8.24 -3.94
CA VAL A 203 -12.77 8.90 -3.89
C VAL A 203 -12.97 10.38 -4.22
N ASN A 204 -12.40 11.30 -3.44
CA ASN A 204 -12.61 12.72 -3.65
C ASN A 204 -12.11 13.18 -5.04
N ASP A 205 -12.96 13.87 -5.79
CA ASP A 205 -12.76 14.38 -7.17
C ASP A 205 -11.41 15.05 -7.43
N ALA A 206 -10.84 15.70 -6.40
CA ALA A 206 -9.71 16.60 -6.56
C ALA A 206 -8.34 16.01 -6.17
N SER A 207 -8.28 14.82 -5.56
CA SER A 207 -7.03 14.34 -4.98
C SER A 207 -6.25 13.45 -5.97
N PRO A 208 -5.07 13.89 -6.46
CA PRO A 208 -4.21 13.02 -7.25
C PRO A 208 -3.72 11.83 -6.41
N PRO A 209 -3.35 10.71 -7.04
CA PRO A 209 -2.74 9.61 -6.32
C PRO A 209 -1.42 10.05 -5.69
N LYS A 210 -1.14 9.52 -4.50
CA LYS A 210 0.07 9.80 -3.71
C LYS A 210 0.76 8.51 -3.31
N TRP A 211 2.00 8.63 -2.84
CA TRP A 211 2.77 7.53 -2.29
C TRP A 211 2.57 7.41 -0.78
N TYR A 212 2.22 6.20 -0.35
CA TYR A 212 1.99 5.84 1.04
C TYR A 212 2.95 4.74 1.46
N ALA A 213 3.54 4.86 2.63
CA ALA A 213 4.35 3.78 3.21
C ALA A 213 3.44 2.61 3.63
N ASP A 214 3.84 1.38 3.33
CA ASP A 214 3.18 0.14 3.77
C ASP A 214 3.17 0.05 5.31
N GLU A 215 2.09 -0.42 5.92
CA GLU A 215 1.99 -0.57 7.39
C GLU A 215 3.01 -1.56 7.99
N LEU A 216 3.34 -2.62 7.25
CA LEU A 216 4.17 -3.74 7.71
C LEU A 216 5.58 -3.70 7.11
N ARG A 217 5.74 -3.06 5.95
CA ARG A 217 6.99 -3.03 5.16
C ARG A 217 7.53 -1.61 4.98
N PHE A 218 7.29 -0.71 5.93
CA PHE A 218 7.80 0.67 5.90
C PHE A 218 9.29 0.84 6.22
N GLN A 219 9.97 -0.25 6.59
CA GLN A 219 11.37 -0.22 7.02
C GLN A 219 12.26 -0.95 6.02
N TRP A 220 13.53 -0.56 5.98
CA TRP A 220 14.57 -1.34 5.35
C TRP A 220 14.70 -2.66 6.10
N HIS A 221 14.67 -3.77 5.38
CA HIS A 221 14.76 -5.08 6.01
C HIS A 221 15.83 -5.94 5.36
N ASP A 222 16.65 -6.56 6.20
CA ASP A 222 17.62 -7.56 5.77
C ASP A 222 16.91 -8.94 5.82
N PRO A 223 16.76 -9.65 4.69
CA PRO A 223 16.10 -10.94 4.64
C PRO A 223 16.82 -12.01 5.48
N GLU A 224 18.12 -11.87 5.76
CA GLU A 224 18.89 -12.80 6.60
C GLU A 224 18.69 -12.54 8.10
N LEU A 225 18.47 -11.28 8.51
CA LEU A 225 18.25 -10.90 9.91
C LEU A 225 16.79 -11.04 10.37
N ASN A 226 15.83 -11.18 9.45
CA ASN A 226 14.40 -11.07 9.73
C ASN A 226 13.72 -12.27 10.43
N ASN A 227 14.50 -13.25 10.91
CA ASN A 227 13.97 -14.24 11.86
C ASN A 227 13.81 -13.69 13.29
N ALA A 228 14.08 -12.40 13.54
CA ALA A 228 14.21 -11.88 14.91
C ALA A 228 13.41 -10.62 15.25
N ILE A 229 12.72 -9.95 14.31
CA ILE A 229 12.01 -8.69 14.61
C ILE A 229 10.53 -8.81 14.23
N THR A 230 9.76 -9.43 15.12
CA THR A 230 8.31 -9.26 15.15
C THR A 230 7.98 -8.03 15.99
N LEU A 231 7.09 -7.16 15.50
CA LEU A 231 6.55 -6.10 16.37
C LEU A 231 5.72 -6.78 17.47
N PRO A 232 5.85 -6.37 18.74
CA PRO A 232 5.00 -6.91 19.79
C PRO A 232 3.51 -6.72 19.42
N GLY A 233 2.78 -7.81 19.25
CA GLY A 233 1.34 -7.79 18.92
C GLY A 233 0.98 -7.78 17.42
N SER A 234 1.93 -8.05 16.50
CA SER A 234 1.58 -8.27 15.09
C SER A 234 1.26 -9.74 14.83
N ALA A 235 0.00 -10.04 14.50
CA ALA A 235 -0.42 -11.35 14.03
C ALA A 235 -0.06 -11.57 12.56
N LYS A 236 0.48 -12.74 12.23
CA LYS A 236 0.70 -13.17 10.86
C LYS A 236 -0.43 -14.11 10.45
N TRP A 237 -1.21 -13.70 9.46
CA TRP A 237 -2.33 -14.49 8.95
C TRP A 237 -1.90 -15.29 7.74
N HIS A 238 -1.96 -16.61 7.85
CA HIS A 238 -1.78 -17.55 6.76
C HIS A 238 -3.14 -17.88 6.16
N VAL A 239 -3.27 -17.71 4.84
CA VAL A 239 -4.48 -18.08 4.11
C VAL A 239 -4.15 -19.31 3.28
N ASP A 240 -4.62 -20.46 3.74
CA ASP A 240 -4.50 -21.72 3.03
C ASP A 240 -5.79 -21.99 2.24
N TYR A 241 -5.61 -22.54 1.04
CA TYR A 241 -6.70 -22.97 0.18
C TYR A 241 -6.75 -24.49 0.17
N ASP A 242 -7.79 -25.07 0.77
CA ASP A 242 -8.02 -26.51 0.72
C ASP A 242 -9.20 -26.86 -0.20
N ALA A 243 -9.47 -28.16 -0.36
CA ALA A 243 -10.55 -28.66 -1.22
C ALA A 243 -11.97 -28.33 -0.70
N HIS A 244 -12.10 -27.74 0.49
CA HIS A 244 -13.34 -27.42 1.17
C HIS A 244 -13.58 -25.92 1.33
N GLY A 245 -12.59 -25.08 1.04
CA GLY A 245 -12.73 -23.63 1.05
C GLY A 245 -11.48 -22.91 1.54
N GLN A 246 -11.67 -21.70 2.05
CA GLN A 246 -10.59 -20.87 2.56
C GLN A 246 -10.44 -21.11 4.07
N THR A 247 -9.27 -21.56 4.50
CA THR A 247 -8.89 -21.65 5.91
C THR A 247 -7.89 -20.54 6.23
N VAL A 248 -8.20 -19.71 7.22
CA VAL A 248 -7.31 -18.66 7.70
C VAL A 248 -6.74 -19.11 9.04
N THR A 249 -5.42 -19.25 9.13
CA THR A 249 -4.70 -19.59 10.35
C THR A 249 -3.94 -18.36 10.84
N GLU A 250 -4.06 -18.07 12.14
CA GLU A 250 -3.39 -16.94 12.78
C GLU A 250 -2.16 -17.47 13.55
N GLU A 251 -1.00 -16.87 13.31
CA GLU A 251 0.22 -17.13 14.07
C GLU A 251 0.61 -15.85 14.83
N TYR A 252 0.62 -15.95 16.15
CA TYR A 252 1.05 -14.88 17.05
C TYR A 252 2.54 -15.03 17.35
N PHE A 253 3.24 -13.89 17.34
CA PHE A 253 4.66 -13.78 17.66
C PHE A 253 4.89 -12.67 18.70
#